data_AF-A0AAP3CP41-F1
#
_entry.id   AF-A0AAP3CP41-F1
#
_cell.length_a   1.000
_cell.length_b   1.000
_cell.length_c   1.000
_cell.angle_alpha   90.00
_cell.angle_beta   90.00
_cell.angle_gamma   90.00
#
_symmetry.space_group_name_H-M   'P 1'
#
loop_
_entity.id
_entity.type
_entity.pdbx_description
1 polymer ?
#
loop_
_entity_poly.entity_id
_entity_poly.type
_entity_poly.pdbx_seq_one_letter_code
_entity_poly.pdbx_strand_id
1 'polypeptide(L)' 'MPTNSKPNRLIAEKSPYLLQHAHNPVDWFPWGEEAFEKAQRENKPVLVSIGYS' A
#
# COMPACT_ATOMS: atom_id res chain seq x y z
N MET A 1 5.93 -0.64 20.77
CA MET A 1 5.41 -0.06 19.51
C MET A 1 4.20 -0.89 19.12
N PRO A 2 3.02 -0.32 18.87
CA PRO A 2 1.86 -1.12 18.50
C PRO A 2 2.19 -1.79 17.16
N THR A 3 2.41 -3.10 17.19
CA THR A 3 2.48 -3.92 15.98
C THR A 3 1.10 -3.81 15.36
N ASN A 4 0.96 -3.03 14.30
CA ASN A 4 -0.30 -2.93 13.58
C ASN A 4 -0.60 -4.32 13.02
N SER A 5 -1.46 -5.06 13.73
CA SER A 5 -1.71 -6.49 13.47
C SER A 5 -2.49 -6.71 12.17
N LYS A 6 -3.09 -5.65 11.62
CA LYS A 6 -3.87 -5.73 10.40
C LYS A 6 -2.97 -5.40 9.20
N PRO A 7 -2.72 -6.36 8.29
CA PRO A 7 -2.00 -6.05 7.07
C PRO A 7 -2.85 -5.16 6.14
N ASN A 8 -2.17 -4.32 5.36
CA ASN A 8 -2.72 -3.65 4.19
C ASN A 8 -2.65 -4.59 2.97
N ARG A 9 -3.00 -4.07 1.78
CA ARG A 9 -3.11 -4.86 0.54
C ARG A 9 -1.80 -5.46 0.06
N LEU A 10 -0.65 -4.91 0.48
CA LEU A 10 0.67 -5.41 0.07
C LEU A 10 0.96 -6.83 0.57
N ILE A 11 0.17 -7.37 1.52
CA ILE A 11 0.31 -8.76 1.97
C ILE A 11 0.08 -9.80 0.86
N ALA A 12 -0.60 -9.42 -0.22
CA ALA A 12 -0.86 -10.28 -1.37
C ALA A 12 0.24 -10.20 -2.45
N GLU A 13 1.22 -9.30 -2.30
CA GLU A 13 2.30 -9.13 -3.26
C GLU A 13 3.36 -10.21 -3.14
N LYS A 14 4.08 -10.47 -4.23
CA LYS A 14 5.19 -11.44 -4.25
C LYS A 14 6.53 -10.82 -3.87
N SER A 15 6.66 -9.50 -4.02
CA SER A 15 7.91 -8.78 -3.77
C SER A 15 8.25 -8.77 -2.28
N PRO A 16 9.43 -9.27 -1.86
CA PRO A 16 9.86 -9.20 -0.47
C PRO A 16 9.89 -7.77 0.08
N TYR A 17 10.28 -6.80 -0.77
CA TYR A 17 10.27 -5.38 -0.42
C TYR A 17 8.86 -4.88 -0.07
N LEU A 18 7.86 -5.21 -0.90
CA LEU A 18 6.48 -4.80 -0.64
C LEU A 18 5.89 -5.50 0.60
N LEU A 19 6.21 -6.79 0.79
CA LEU A 19 5.76 -7.57 1.94
C LEU A 19 6.28 -7.02 3.28
N GLN A 20 7.49 -6.46 3.31
CA GLN A 20 8.03 -5.78 4.50
C GLN A 20 7.17 -4.56 4.92
N HIS A 21 6.44 -3.96 3.98
CA HIS A 21 5.55 -2.82 4.24
C HIS A 21 4.09 -3.22 4.45
N ALA A 22 3.76 -4.52 4.40
CA ALA A 22 2.38 -5.00 4.51
C ALA A 22 1.73 -4.68 5.87
N HIS A 23 2.51 -4.55 6.94
CA HIS A 23 2.01 -4.23 8.29
C HIS A 23 2.19 -2.76 8.67
N ASN A 24 2.60 -1.90 7.74
CA ASN A 24 2.72 -0.48 8.02
C ASN A 24 1.34 0.13 8.30
N PRO A 25 1.25 1.19 9.13
CA PRO A 25 -0.02 1.85 9.46
C PRO A 25 -0.66 2.57 8.28
N VAL A 26 0.10 2.83 7.22
CA VAL A 26 -0.41 3.38 5.95
C VAL A 26 -1.12 2.26 5.18
N ASP A 27 -2.35 2.53 4.73
CA ASP A 27 -3.12 1.64 3.85
C ASP A 27 -2.54 1.67 2.43
N TRP A 28 -1.38 1.04 2.25
CA TRP A 28 -0.72 0.96 0.96
C TRP A 28 -1.52 0.10 -0.03
N PHE A 29 -1.54 0.56 -1.27
CA PHE A 29 -2.03 -0.17 -2.43
C PHE A 29 -0.83 -0.55 -3.29
N PRO A 30 -0.80 -1.75 -3.89
CA PRO A 30 0.11 -2.00 -5.00
C PRO A 30 -0.26 -1.09 -6.18
N TRP A 31 0.66 -0.93 -7.13
CA TRP A 31 0.39 -0.17 -8.33
C TRP A 31 -0.70 -0.86 -9.18
N GLY A 32 -1.79 -0.16 -9.47
CA GLY A 32 -2.90 -0.68 -10.25
C GLY A 32 -4.11 0.25 -10.27
N GLU A 33 -5.12 -0.09 -11.08
CA GLU A 33 -6.31 0.73 -11.30
C GLU A 33 -7.10 1.00 -10.00
N GLU A 34 -7.19 0.03 -9.09
CA GLU A 34 -7.93 0.16 -7.82
C GLU A 34 -7.50 1.40 -7.01
N ALA A 35 -6.19 1.70 -6.99
CA ALA A 35 -5.66 2.85 -6.26
C ALA A 35 -6.13 4.18 -6.89
N PHE A 36 -6.13 4.26 -8.22
CA PHE A 36 -6.55 5.45 -8.96
C PHE A 36 -8.06 5.64 -8.95
N GLU A 37 -8.84 4.57 -9.09
CA GLU A 37 -10.31 4.62 -9.00
C GLU A 37 -10.77 5.08 -7.60
N LYS A 38 -10.11 4.59 -6.54
CA LYS A 38 -10.37 5.06 -5.18
C LYS A 38 -10.00 6.53 -5.02
N ALA A 39 -8.84 6.95 -5.51
CA ALA A 39 -8.40 8.35 -5.46
C ALA A 39 -9.37 9.30 -6.18
N GLN A 40 -9.84 8.91 -7.38
CA GLN A 40 -10.82 9.69 -8.14
C GLN A 40 -12.16 9.78 -7.40
N ARG A 41 -12.70 8.65 -6.93
CA ARG A 41 -13.97 8.59 -6.20
C ARG A 41 -13.95 9.38 -4.89
N GLU A 42 -12.84 9.35 -4.17
CA GLU A 42 -12.67 10.09 -2.93
C GLU A 42 -12.20 11.54 -3.13
N ASN A 43 -11.92 11.94 -4.37
CA ASN A 43 -11.32 13.23 -4.72
C ASN A 43 -10.06 13.54 -3.89
N LYS A 44 -9.13 12.57 -3.84
CA LYS A 44 -7.85 12.66 -3.12
C LYS A 44 -6.68 12.47 -4.08
N PRO A 45 -5.55 13.14 -3.84
CA PRO A 45 -4.34 12.90 -4.63
C PRO A 45 -3.75 11.51 -4.35
N VAL A 46 -2.98 10.99 -5.31
CA VAL A 46 -2.21 9.74 -5.14
C VAL A 46 -0.79 10.09 -4.70
N LEU A 47 -0.36 9.52 -3.58
CA LEU A 47 1.04 9.52 -3.16
C LEU A 47 1.73 8.27 -3.72
N VAL A 48 2.69 8.47 -4.61
CA VAL A 48 3.49 7.37 -5.18
C VAL A 48 4.83 7.29 -4.46
N SER A 49 5.14 6.13 -3.87
CA SER A 49 6.42 5.84 -3.23
C SER A 49 7.10 4.69 -3.98
N ILE A 50 8.27 4.95 -4.54
CA ILE A 50 9.06 3.97 -5.30
C ILE A 50 10.36 3.72 -4.55
N GLY A 51 10.69 2.44 -4.35
CA GLY A 51 11.94 2.02 -3.73
C GLY A 51 12.60 0.90 -4.51
N TYR A 52 13.84 0.64 -4.16
CA TYR A 52 14.68 -0.43 -4.69
C TYR A 52 15.30 -1.17 -3.51
N SER A 53 15.56 -2.47 -3.67
CA SER A 53 16.17 -3.33 -2.66
C SER A 53 17.60 -3.68 -3.00
#